data_AF-A0A023GHD9-F1
#
_entry.id   AF-A0A023GHD9-F1
#
_cell.length_a   1.000
_cell.length_b   1.000
_cell.length_c   1.000
_cell.angle_alpha   90.00
_cell.angle_beta   90.00
_cell.angle_gamma   90.00
#
_symmetry.space_group_name_H-M   'P 1'
#
loop_
_entity.id
_entity.type
_entity.pdbx_description
1 polymer ?
#
loop_
_entity_poly.entity_id
_entity_poly.type
_entity_poly.pdbx_seq_one_letter_code
_entity_poly.pdbx_strand_id
1 'polypeptide(L)'
;MLLRHHETTQELEYRQQRGVHQLREEQVRKQHQTELANQHEYCGRRERELHKRHAQAVKQQPKSLKHKELQIRKQFRETCKIQTRQYKAWKSQVLASTPRDDQKAVIKKLKEEQIRKLAILGEQYEQSIAEMLQKQSIRLDESQDTEVRQLKEQLQQELELLMAFQSKIRMQAEAQRNRERHELQERVSVRRALLEQKMELEKQQFQEERAERQRLLCERQAREIEAFDEESAHMGFNPVEIADASRESLGSSDADSLAGSTLSLAHSNSASSFTHTAL
;
A
#
# COMPACT_ATOMS: atom_id res chain seq x y z
N MET A 1 39.50 15.59 2.84
CA MET A 1 38.97 15.24 4.18
C MET A 1 37.50 15.65 4.32
N LEU A 2 37.15 16.91 4.03
CA LEU A 2 35.77 17.44 4.11
C LEU A 2 34.73 16.68 3.26
N LEU A 3 35.03 16.41 1.98
CA LEU A 3 34.11 15.64 1.11
C LEU A 3 33.83 14.22 1.64
N ARG A 4 34.85 13.55 2.21
CA ARG A 4 34.68 12.22 2.82
C ARG A 4 33.76 12.26 4.04
N HIS A 5 33.88 13.29 4.90
CA HIS A 5 32.95 13.45 6.01
C HIS A 5 31.52 13.72 5.55
N HIS A 6 31.36 14.49 4.46
CA HIS A 6 30.06 14.72 3.83
C HIS A 6 29.46 13.40 3.33
N GLU A 7 30.23 12.57 2.62
CA GLU A 7 29.80 11.25 2.15
C GLU A 7 29.33 10.34 3.30
N THR A 8 30.11 10.23 4.38
CA THR A 8 29.70 9.45 5.56
C THR A 8 28.42 9.98 6.21
N THR A 9 28.27 11.31 6.30
CA THR A 9 27.06 11.94 6.86
C THR A 9 25.84 11.67 5.98
N GLN A 10 26.00 11.82 4.67
CA GLN A 10 25.00 11.53 3.66
C GLN A 10 24.52 10.07 3.76
N GLU A 11 25.44 9.11 3.88
CA GLU A 11 25.11 7.70 4.03
C GLU A 11 24.28 7.43 5.30
N LEU A 12 24.64 8.06 6.42
CA LEU A 12 23.89 7.95 7.68
C LEU A 12 22.47 8.52 7.55
N GLU A 13 22.32 9.70 6.94
CA GLU A 13 21.02 10.34 6.71
C GLU A 13 20.11 9.45 5.84
N TYR A 14 20.64 8.90 4.74
CA TYR A 14 19.87 7.98 3.87
C TYR A 14 19.52 6.67 4.58
N ARG A 15 20.42 6.13 5.40
CA ARG A 15 20.17 4.90 6.16
C ARG A 15 19.06 5.13 7.19
N GLN A 16 19.12 6.24 7.92
CA GLN A 16 18.10 6.62 8.89
C GLN A 16 16.74 6.80 8.20
N GLN A 17 16.68 7.56 7.11
CA GLN A 17 15.44 7.78 6.37
C GLN A 17 14.83 6.46 5.88
N ARG A 18 15.66 5.57 5.31
CA ARG A 18 15.22 4.25 4.87
C ARG A 18 14.65 3.42 6.02
N GLY A 19 15.30 3.43 7.18
CA GLY A 19 14.81 2.72 8.37
C GLY A 19 13.44 3.24 8.83
N VAL A 20 13.25 4.56 8.88
CA VAL A 20 11.94 5.17 9.22
C VAL A 20 10.87 4.81 8.20
N HIS A 21 11.19 4.86 6.90
CA HIS A 21 10.27 4.48 5.83
C HIS A 21 9.86 3.01 5.90
N GLN A 22 10.80 2.11 6.18
CA GLN A 22 10.54 0.68 6.35
C GLN A 22 9.60 0.42 7.53
N LEU A 23 9.86 1.03 8.69
CA LEU A 23 8.99 0.87 9.86
C LEU A 23 7.56 1.35 9.60
N ARG A 24 7.40 2.50 8.93
CA ARG A 24 6.08 3.01 8.52
C ARG A 24 5.38 2.08 7.54
N GLU A 25 6.10 1.56 6.56
CA GLU A 25 5.55 0.61 5.57
C GLU A 25 5.09 -0.70 6.25
N GLU A 26 5.90 -1.24 7.15
CA GLU A 26 5.56 -2.42 7.93
C GLU A 26 4.33 -2.19 8.83
N GLN A 27 4.23 -1.02 9.46
CA GLN A 27 3.08 -0.65 10.28
C GLN A 27 1.80 -0.64 9.44
N VAL A 28 1.80 0.07 8.30
CA VAL A 28 0.65 0.13 7.38
C VAL A 28 0.28 -1.26 6.88
N ARG A 29 1.28 -2.08 6.53
CA ARG A 29 1.05 -3.46 6.10
C ARG A 29 0.38 -4.31 7.18
N LYS A 30 0.88 -4.26 8.43
CA LYS A 30 0.30 -5.01 9.57
C LYS A 30 -1.11 -4.54 9.88
N GLN A 31 -1.35 -3.22 9.84
CA GLN A 31 -2.67 -2.65 10.01
C GLN A 31 -3.65 -3.18 8.95
N HIS A 32 -3.29 -3.09 7.66
CA HIS A 32 -4.15 -3.58 6.58
C HIS A 32 -4.44 -5.08 6.68
N GLN A 33 -3.44 -5.88 7.06
CA GLN A 33 -3.62 -7.32 7.31
C GLN A 33 -4.60 -7.60 8.44
N THR A 34 -4.51 -6.84 9.54
CA THR A 34 -5.40 -6.98 10.69
C THR A 34 -6.84 -6.57 10.34
N GLU A 35 -7.01 -5.46 9.64
CA GLU A 35 -8.32 -5.00 9.15
C GLU A 35 -8.97 -6.04 8.24
N LEU A 36 -8.21 -6.63 7.31
CA LEU A 36 -8.72 -7.70 6.44
C LEU A 36 -9.09 -8.93 7.24
N ALA A 37 -8.25 -9.39 8.18
CA ALA A 37 -8.56 -10.54 9.03
C ALA A 37 -9.87 -10.32 9.81
N ASN A 38 -10.01 -9.14 10.42
CA ASN A 38 -11.23 -8.74 11.14
C ASN A 38 -12.46 -8.72 10.23
N GLN A 39 -12.33 -8.22 8.99
CA GLN A 39 -13.42 -8.22 8.02
C GLN A 39 -13.86 -9.65 7.66
N HIS A 40 -12.91 -10.56 7.43
CA HIS A 40 -13.23 -11.97 7.14
C HIS A 40 -13.92 -12.66 8.33
N GLU A 41 -13.44 -12.42 9.55
CA GLU A 41 -14.09 -12.95 10.76
C GLU A 41 -15.50 -12.40 10.95
N TYR A 42 -15.70 -11.11 10.69
CA TYR A 42 -17.00 -10.45 10.71
C TYR A 42 -17.94 -11.08 9.67
N CYS A 43 -17.51 -11.20 8.41
CA CYS A 43 -18.29 -11.86 7.35
C CYS A 43 -18.72 -13.26 7.78
N GLY A 44 -17.78 -14.09 8.23
CA GLY A 44 -18.09 -15.44 8.68
C GLY A 44 -19.01 -15.49 9.89
N ARG A 45 -18.98 -14.49 10.79
CA ARG A 45 -19.94 -14.37 11.90
C ARG A 45 -21.35 -14.05 11.39
N ARG A 46 -21.47 -13.08 10.49
CA ARG A 46 -22.75 -12.66 9.90
C ARG A 46 -23.43 -13.80 9.13
N GLU A 47 -22.66 -14.55 8.35
CA GLU A 47 -23.16 -15.74 7.66
C GLU A 47 -23.66 -16.81 8.64
N ARG A 48 -22.91 -17.10 9.71
CA ARG A 48 -23.34 -18.06 10.75
C ARG A 48 -24.61 -17.60 11.48
N GLU A 49 -24.73 -16.31 11.78
CA GLU A 49 -25.94 -15.73 12.36
C GLU A 49 -27.15 -15.92 11.45
N LEU A 50 -27.00 -15.66 10.15
CA LEU A 50 -28.05 -15.85 9.16
C LEU A 50 -28.45 -17.33 9.06
N HIS A 51 -27.49 -18.24 8.89
CA HIS A 51 -27.75 -19.68 8.85
C HIS A 51 -28.46 -20.18 10.11
N LYS A 52 -28.08 -19.68 11.29
CA LYS A 52 -28.75 -20.02 12.55
C LYS A 52 -30.22 -19.57 12.56
N ARG A 53 -30.51 -18.36 12.06
CA ARG A 53 -31.89 -17.86 11.93
C ARG A 53 -32.71 -18.71 10.95
N HIS A 54 -32.14 -19.06 9.79
CA HIS A 54 -32.77 -19.91 8.79
C HIS A 54 -33.09 -21.31 9.33
N ALA A 55 -32.12 -21.95 9.99
CA ALA A 55 -32.32 -23.24 10.64
C ALA A 55 -33.41 -23.21 11.71
N GLN A 56 -33.50 -22.13 12.48
CA GLN A 56 -34.58 -21.94 13.45
C GLN A 56 -35.94 -21.78 12.77
N ALA A 57 -36.04 -21.02 11.68
CA ALA A 57 -37.27 -20.84 10.92
C ALA A 57 -37.77 -22.17 10.34
N VAL A 58 -36.89 -22.96 9.72
CA VAL A 58 -37.19 -24.30 9.20
C VAL A 58 -37.67 -25.23 10.31
N LYS A 59 -37.03 -25.18 11.49
CA LYS A 59 -37.45 -26.00 12.65
C LYS A 59 -38.85 -25.62 13.18
N GLN A 60 -39.24 -24.35 13.09
CA GLN A 60 -40.55 -23.88 13.57
C GLN A 60 -41.67 -24.04 12.52
N GLN A 61 -41.32 -24.06 11.23
CA GLN A 61 -42.28 -24.09 10.14
C GLN A 61 -43.28 -25.27 10.23
N PRO A 62 -42.88 -26.53 10.47
CA PRO A 62 -43.82 -27.65 10.57
C PRO A 62 -44.87 -27.46 11.68
N LYS A 63 -44.50 -26.84 12.81
CA LYS A 63 -45.43 -26.59 13.92
C LYS A 63 -46.49 -25.57 13.53
N SER A 64 -46.07 -24.47 12.91
CA SER A 64 -46.98 -23.44 12.41
C SER A 64 -47.92 -23.99 11.33
N LEU A 65 -47.40 -24.78 10.40
CA LEU A 65 -48.19 -25.39 9.32
C LEU A 65 -49.20 -26.40 9.86
N LYS A 66 -48.81 -27.25 10.80
CA LYS A 66 -49.72 -28.20 11.47
C LYS A 66 -50.87 -27.50 12.19
N HIS A 67 -50.61 -26.35 12.81
CA HIS A 67 -51.67 -25.55 13.45
C HIS A 67 -52.69 -25.02 12.42
N LYS A 68 -52.22 -24.47 11.30
CA LYS A 68 -53.08 -24.00 10.20
C LYS A 68 -53.87 -25.14 9.56
N GLU A 69 -53.22 -26.28 9.32
CA GLU A 69 -53.87 -27.49 8.82
C GLU A 69 -54.99 -27.96 9.74
N LEU A 70 -54.76 -28.00 11.06
CA LEU A 70 -55.77 -28.38 12.03
C LEU A 70 -56.98 -27.44 12.02
N GLN A 71 -56.75 -26.14 11.82
CA GLN A 71 -57.81 -25.15 11.69
C GLN A 71 -58.67 -25.39 10.44
N ILE A 72 -58.05 -25.68 9.30
CA ILE A 72 -58.74 -26.02 8.05
C ILE A 72 -59.54 -27.32 8.22
N ARG A 73 -58.96 -28.35 8.83
CA ARG A 73 -59.66 -29.62 9.15
C ARG A 73 -60.83 -29.41 10.12
N LYS A 74 -60.75 -28.44 11.03
CA LYS A 74 -61.87 -28.07 11.91
C LYS A 74 -62.99 -27.41 11.12
N GLN A 75 -62.67 -26.47 10.23
CA GLN A 75 -63.64 -25.83 9.33
C GLN A 75 -64.33 -26.86 8.42
N PHE A 76 -63.58 -27.82 7.87
CA PHE A 76 -64.13 -28.94 7.11
C PHE A 76 -65.19 -29.72 7.90
N ARG A 77 -64.84 -30.13 9.13
CA ARG A 77 -65.75 -30.88 10.01
C ARG A 77 -67.05 -30.12 10.30
N GLU A 78 -66.97 -28.82 10.56
CA GLU A 78 -68.17 -28.00 10.78
C GLU A 78 -69.00 -27.87 9.49
N THR A 79 -68.36 -27.72 8.33
CA THR A 79 -69.05 -27.65 7.03
C THR A 79 -69.77 -28.96 6.72
N CYS A 80 -69.15 -30.12 6.98
CA CYS A 80 -69.80 -31.43 6.82
C CYS A 80 -71.02 -31.59 7.74
N LYS A 81 -70.95 -31.12 8.99
CA LYS A 81 -72.09 -31.14 9.92
C LYS A 81 -73.25 -30.31 9.39
N ILE A 82 -72.97 -29.11 8.88
CA ILE A 82 -73.96 -28.22 8.28
C ILE A 82 -74.60 -28.88 7.04
N GLN A 83 -73.80 -29.38 6.10
CA GLN A 83 -74.31 -30.08 4.90
C GLN A 83 -75.15 -31.30 5.27
N THR A 84 -74.76 -32.05 6.32
CA THR A 84 -75.54 -33.20 6.78
C THR A 84 -76.90 -32.80 7.34
N ARG A 85 -76.99 -31.69 8.09
CA ARG A 85 -78.27 -31.15 8.58
C ARG A 85 -79.14 -30.66 7.44
N GLN A 86 -78.56 -29.91 6.49
CA GLN A 86 -79.25 -29.41 5.30
C GLN A 86 -79.79 -30.56 4.45
N TYR A 87 -78.99 -31.62 4.22
CA TYR A 87 -79.42 -32.82 3.52
C TYR A 87 -80.62 -33.48 4.18
N LYS A 88 -80.62 -33.64 5.52
CA LYS A 88 -81.74 -34.25 6.25
C LYS A 88 -83.03 -33.45 6.07
N ALA A 89 -82.95 -32.12 6.18
CA ALA A 89 -84.10 -31.24 5.97
C ALA A 89 -84.63 -31.32 4.53
N TRP A 90 -83.73 -31.20 3.55
CA TRP A 90 -84.08 -31.26 2.13
C TRP A 90 -84.67 -32.62 1.72
N LYS A 91 -84.07 -33.72 2.18
CA LYS A 91 -84.60 -35.07 1.98
C LYS A 91 -86.03 -35.21 2.51
N SER A 92 -86.29 -34.68 3.71
CA SER A 92 -87.63 -34.72 4.31
C SER A 92 -88.66 -33.98 3.44
N GLN A 93 -88.30 -32.79 2.95
CA GLN A 93 -89.16 -31.99 2.09
C GLN A 93 -89.46 -32.69 0.75
N VAL A 94 -88.44 -33.23 0.08
CA VAL A 94 -88.59 -33.94 -1.19
C VAL A 94 -89.50 -35.17 -1.05
N LEU A 95 -89.37 -35.93 0.04
CA LEU A 95 -90.20 -37.11 0.27
C LEU A 95 -91.66 -36.78 0.57
N ALA A 96 -91.94 -35.63 1.20
CA ALA A 96 -93.30 -35.18 1.45
C ALA A 96 -94.10 -34.92 0.16
N SER A 97 -93.42 -34.56 -0.94
CA SER A 97 -94.03 -34.31 -2.25
C SER A 97 -93.86 -35.45 -3.27
N THR A 98 -93.23 -36.57 -2.88
CA THR A 98 -92.96 -37.71 -3.79
C THR A 98 -93.96 -38.85 -3.58
N PRO A 99 -94.63 -39.36 -4.64
CA PRO A 99 -95.49 -40.54 -4.57
C PRO A 99 -94.79 -41.78 -3.97
N ARG A 100 -95.51 -42.60 -3.21
CA ARG A 100 -94.97 -43.76 -2.47
C ARG A 100 -94.13 -44.70 -3.33
N ASP A 101 -94.57 -44.96 -4.56
CA ASP A 101 -93.95 -45.92 -5.48
C ASP A 101 -92.57 -45.44 -5.96
N ASP A 102 -92.36 -44.12 -6.05
CA ASP A 102 -91.12 -43.49 -6.50
C ASP A 102 -90.12 -43.18 -5.37
N GLN A 103 -90.58 -43.16 -4.11
CA GLN A 103 -89.77 -42.75 -2.95
C GLN A 103 -88.47 -43.55 -2.83
N LYS A 104 -88.48 -44.85 -3.13
CA LYS A 104 -87.27 -45.70 -3.05
C LYS A 104 -86.18 -45.25 -4.01
N ALA A 105 -86.55 -44.96 -5.26
CA ALA A 105 -85.61 -44.48 -6.29
C ALA A 105 -85.06 -43.10 -5.94
N VAL A 106 -85.93 -42.20 -5.46
CA VAL A 106 -85.55 -40.85 -5.02
C VAL A 106 -84.59 -40.92 -3.83
N ILE A 107 -84.88 -41.71 -2.79
CA ILE A 107 -83.96 -41.86 -1.63
C ILE A 107 -82.56 -42.32 -2.06
N LYS A 108 -82.48 -43.28 -2.99
CA LYS A 108 -81.20 -43.76 -3.51
C LYS A 108 -80.42 -42.63 -4.19
N LYS A 109 -81.05 -41.90 -5.13
CA LYS A 109 -80.43 -40.75 -5.80
C LYS A 109 -79.98 -39.66 -4.82
N LEU A 110 -80.82 -39.33 -3.84
CA LEU A 110 -80.49 -38.33 -2.81
C LEU A 110 -79.26 -38.74 -1.98
N LYS A 111 -79.15 -40.02 -1.60
CA LYS A 111 -77.98 -40.54 -0.87
C LYS A 111 -76.70 -40.51 -1.72
N GLU A 112 -76.78 -40.95 -2.97
CA GLU A 112 -75.65 -40.91 -3.90
C GLU A 112 -75.15 -39.48 -4.09
N GLU A 113 -76.07 -38.52 -4.25
CA GLU A 113 -75.74 -37.10 -4.37
C GLU A 113 -75.12 -36.52 -3.09
N GLN A 114 -75.60 -36.93 -1.91
CA GLN A 114 -75.00 -36.53 -0.63
C GLN A 114 -73.56 -37.01 -0.50
N ILE A 115 -73.30 -38.28 -0.81
CA ILE A 115 -71.96 -38.87 -0.74
C ILE A 115 -71.03 -38.16 -1.73
N ARG A 116 -71.49 -37.94 -2.97
CA ARG A 116 -70.73 -37.21 -4.00
C ARG A 116 -70.38 -35.79 -3.54
N LYS A 117 -71.33 -35.02 -3.00
CA LYS A 117 -71.09 -33.66 -2.49
C LYS A 117 -70.09 -33.63 -1.32
N LEU A 118 -70.20 -34.57 -0.39
CA LEU A 118 -69.26 -34.68 0.73
C LEU A 118 -67.86 -35.09 0.26
N ALA A 119 -67.76 -35.96 -0.76
CA ALA A 119 -66.48 -36.35 -1.35
C ALA A 119 -65.79 -35.17 -2.04
N ILE A 120 -66.51 -34.43 -2.89
CA ILE A 120 -65.99 -33.21 -3.55
C ILE A 120 -65.55 -32.18 -2.51
N LEU A 121 -66.34 -31.98 -1.45
CA LEU A 121 -65.96 -31.09 -0.35
C LEU A 121 -64.66 -31.55 0.33
N GLY A 122 -64.52 -32.85 0.59
CA GLY A 122 -63.28 -33.41 1.16
C GLY A 122 -62.07 -33.14 0.27
N GLU A 123 -62.20 -33.41 -1.02
CA GLU A 123 -61.14 -33.17 -2.01
C GLU A 123 -60.74 -31.69 -2.09
N GLN A 124 -61.69 -30.77 -2.08
CA GLN A 124 -61.42 -29.32 -2.07
C GLN A 124 -60.62 -28.88 -0.84
N TYR A 125 -60.95 -29.40 0.34
CA TYR A 125 -60.23 -29.06 1.58
C TYR A 125 -58.84 -29.71 1.63
N GLU A 126 -58.68 -30.96 1.17
CA GLU A 126 -57.37 -31.59 1.04
C GLU A 126 -56.49 -30.84 0.03
N GLN A 127 -57.03 -30.44 -1.12
CA GLN A 127 -56.34 -29.61 -2.10
C GLN A 127 -55.93 -28.26 -1.49
N SER A 128 -56.83 -27.59 -0.77
CA SER A 128 -56.53 -26.33 -0.10
C SER A 128 -55.39 -26.45 0.92
N ILE A 129 -55.35 -27.55 1.69
CA ILE A 129 -54.25 -27.85 2.61
C ILE A 129 -52.95 -28.05 1.83
N ALA A 130 -52.95 -28.90 0.80
CA ALA A 130 -51.78 -29.21 0.00
C ALA A 130 -51.18 -27.97 -0.66
N GLU A 131 -52.01 -27.14 -1.29
CA GLU A 131 -51.58 -25.87 -1.88
C GLU A 131 -51.01 -24.90 -0.85
N MET A 132 -51.63 -24.81 0.33
CA MET A 132 -51.15 -23.94 1.42
C MET A 132 -49.78 -24.40 1.91
N LEU A 133 -49.57 -25.71 2.12
CA LEU A 133 -48.28 -26.27 2.52
C LEU A 133 -47.20 -25.99 1.48
N GLN A 134 -47.49 -26.26 0.20
CA GLN A 134 -46.55 -26.04 -0.90
C GLN A 134 -46.19 -24.55 -1.03
N LYS A 135 -47.18 -23.65 -1.03
CA LYS A 135 -46.96 -22.20 -1.10
C LYS A 135 -46.12 -21.68 0.06
N GLN A 136 -46.29 -22.22 1.26
CA GLN A 136 -45.51 -21.82 2.44
C GLN A 136 -44.08 -22.36 2.43
N SER A 137 -43.85 -23.56 1.86
CA SER A 137 -42.50 -24.10 1.67
C SER A 137 -41.72 -23.21 0.70
N ILE A 138 -42.25 -23.01 -0.50
CA ILE A 138 -41.61 -22.22 -1.57
C ILE A 138 -41.29 -20.81 -1.08
N ARG A 139 -42.25 -20.15 -0.40
CA ARG A 139 -42.03 -18.80 0.13
C ARG A 139 -40.89 -18.73 1.15
N LEU A 140 -40.77 -19.73 2.02
CA LEU A 140 -39.68 -19.75 3.00
C LEU A 140 -38.34 -19.90 2.28
N ASP A 141 -38.25 -20.82 1.33
CA ASP A 141 -37.04 -21.08 0.56
C ASP A 141 -36.63 -19.83 -0.23
N GLU A 142 -37.55 -19.21 -0.97
CA GLU A 142 -37.31 -17.98 -1.74
C GLU A 142 -36.86 -16.81 -0.85
N SER A 143 -37.48 -16.64 0.33
CA SER A 143 -37.10 -15.60 1.28
C SER A 143 -35.68 -15.81 1.79
N GLN A 144 -35.33 -17.04 2.17
CA GLN A 144 -33.99 -17.37 2.68
C GLN A 144 -32.92 -17.17 1.60
N ASP A 145 -33.19 -17.63 0.38
CA ASP A 145 -32.33 -17.41 -0.78
C ASP A 145 -32.05 -15.93 -1.03
N THR A 146 -33.09 -15.10 -0.94
CA THR A 146 -32.96 -13.66 -1.15
C THR A 146 -32.12 -13.02 -0.04
N GLU A 147 -32.34 -13.40 1.21
CA GLU A 147 -31.54 -12.92 2.34
C GLU A 147 -30.06 -13.32 2.24
N VAL A 148 -29.76 -14.54 1.79
CA VAL A 148 -28.37 -14.99 1.56
C VAL A 148 -27.71 -14.16 0.47
N ARG A 149 -28.39 -13.92 -0.66
CA ARG A 149 -27.86 -13.09 -1.75
C ARG A 149 -27.58 -11.68 -1.28
N GLN A 150 -28.55 -11.04 -0.62
CA GLN A 150 -28.41 -9.69 -0.09
C GLN A 150 -27.27 -9.58 0.92
N LEU A 151 -27.14 -10.53 1.84
CA LEU A 151 -26.04 -10.52 2.81
C LEU A 151 -24.69 -10.64 2.12
N LYS A 152 -24.56 -11.53 1.13
CA LYS A 152 -23.31 -11.69 0.36
C LYS A 152 -22.94 -10.41 -0.39
N GLU A 153 -23.90 -9.78 -1.06
CA GLU A 153 -23.69 -8.52 -1.76
C GLU A 153 -23.26 -7.41 -0.80
N GLN A 154 -23.91 -7.29 0.36
CA GLN A 154 -23.54 -6.30 1.38
C GLN A 154 -22.12 -6.53 1.91
N LEU A 155 -21.77 -7.76 2.30
CA LEU A 155 -20.43 -8.09 2.81
C LEU A 155 -19.33 -7.87 1.76
N GLN A 156 -19.64 -8.14 0.49
CA GLN A 156 -18.73 -7.89 -0.63
C GLN A 156 -18.50 -6.39 -0.83
N GLN A 157 -19.56 -5.57 -0.81
CA GLN A 157 -19.45 -4.11 -0.92
C GLN A 157 -18.63 -3.51 0.23
N GLU A 158 -18.83 -4.00 1.46
CA GLU A 158 -18.03 -3.57 2.62
C GLU A 158 -16.54 -3.92 2.45
N LEU A 159 -16.24 -5.12 1.94
CA LEU A 159 -14.86 -5.53 1.66
C LEU A 159 -14.21 -4.68 0.56
N GLU A 160 -14.92 -4.40 -0.52
CA GLU A 160 -14.43 -3.54 -1.60
C GLU A 160 -14.15 -2.12 -1.11
N LEU A 161 -15.04 -1.58 -0.27
CA LEU A 161 -14.84 -0.28 0.36
C LEU A 161 -13.59 -0.27 1.25
N LEU A 162 -13.39 -1.30 2.07
CA LEU A 162 -12.20 -1.45 2.89
C LEU A 162 -10.92 -1.49 2.03
N MET A 163 -10.92 -2.31 0.97
CA MET A 163 -9.80 -2.41 0.03
C MET A 163 -9.50 -1.07 -0.66
N ALA A 164 -10.53 -0.31 -1.02
CA ALA A 164 -10.37 1.03 -1.60
C ALA A 164 -9.73 2.01 -0.61
N PHE A 165 -10.15 2.00 0.65
CA PHE A 165 -9.53 2.80 1.71
C PHE A 165 -8.06 2.43 1.93
N GLN A 166 -7.74 1.14 2.01
CA GLN A 166 -6.36 0.65 2.15
C GLN A 166 -5.48 1.04 0.95
N SER A 167 -6.03 0.98 -0.26
CA SER A 167 -5.35 1.42 -1.48
C SER A 167 -5.04 2.91 -1.42
N LYS A 168 -6.01 3.74 -1.01
CA LYS A 168 -5.83 5.19 -0.84
C LYS A 168 -4.73 5.52 0.18
N ILE A 169 -4.74 4.87 1.35
CA ILE A 169 -3.72 5.07 2.39
C ILE A 169 -2.34 4.71 1.86
N ARG A 170 -2.22 3.59 1.14
CA ARG A 170 -0.96 3.14 0.54
C ARG A 170 -0.41 4.16 -0.46
N MET A 171 -1.25 4.65 -1.37
CA MET A 171 -0.83 5.68 -2.34
C MET A 171 -0.39 6.97 -1.65
N GLN A 172 -1.10 7.39 -0.59
CA GLN A 172 -0.72 8.58 0.17
C GLN A 172 0.61 8.40 0.91
N ALA A 173 0.82 7.24 1.54
CA ALA A 173 2.06 6.90 2.21
C ALA A 173 3.24 6.84 1.22
N GLU A 174 3.03 6.28 0.04
CA GLU A 174 4.05 6.24 -1.02
C GLU A 174 4.37 7.64 -1.57
N ALA A 175 3.36 8.47 -1.80
CA ALA A 175 3.54 9.85 -2.23
C ALA A 175 4.33 10.66 -1.18
N GLN A 176 4.01 10.50 0.09
CA GLN A 176 4.76 11.13 1.19
C GLN A 176 6.21 10.62 1.25
N ARG A 177 6.42 9.31 1.16
CA ARG A 177 7.76 8.69 1.13
C ARG A 177 8.61 9.25 0.00
N ASN A 178 8.02 9.38 -1.18
CA ASN A 178 8.70 9.94 -2.35
C ASN A 178 9.07 11.41 -2.12
N ARG A 179 8.15 12.24 -1.61
CA ARG A 179 8.46 13.65 -1.29
C ARG A 179 9.61 13.77 -0.29
N GLU A 180 9.55 13.07 0.83
CA GLU A 180 10.60 13.08 1.86
C GLU A 180 11.96 12.64 1.28
N ARG A 181 11.97 11.67 0.36
CA ARG A 181 13.19 11.22 -0.34
C ARG A 181 13.78 12.33 -1.22
N HIS A 182 12.95 13.02 -2.00
CA HIS A 182 13.40 14.13 -2.85
C HIS A 182 13.95 15.29 -2.01
N GLU A 183 13.26 15.66 -0.93
CA GLU A 183 13.71 16.72 -0.01
C GLU A 183 15.06 16.37 0.66
N LEU A 184 15.31 15.11 0.99
CA LEU A 184 16.62 14.70 1.49
C LEU A 184 17.69 14.77 0.38
N GLN A 185 17.38 14.30 -0.83
CA GLN A 185 18.28 14.38 -1.97
C GLN A 185 18.68 15.81 -2.30
N GLU A 186 17.72 16.75 -2.29
CA GLU A 186 17.97 18.17 -2.51
C GLU A 186 18.83 18.79 -1.41
N ARG A 187 18.56 18.48 -0.13
CA ARG A 187 19.39 18.98 0.97
C ARG A 187 20.83 18.47 0.89
N VAL A 188 21.01 17.19 0.54
CA VAL A 188 22.34 16.60 0.34
C VAL A 188 23.04 17.25 -0.85
N SER A 189 22.36 17.44 -1.98
CA SER A 189 22.96 18.02 -3.19
C SER A 189 23.39 19.48 -2.99
N VAL A 190 22.54 20.30 -2.36
CA VAL A 190 22.86 21.69 -2.03
C VAL A 190 24.06 21.75 -1.07
N ARG A 191 24.07 20.90 -0.03
CA ARG A 191 25.19 20.84 0.92
C ARG A 191 26.49 20.46 0.23
N ARG A 192 26.47 19.51 -0.72
CA ARG A 192 27.64 19.11 -1.51
C ARG A 192 28.15 20.25 -2.38
N ALA A 193 27.26 20.93 -3.10
CA ALA A 193 27.61 22.05 -3.98
C ALA A 193 28.26 23.21 -3.21
N LEU A 194 27.69 23.58 -2.05
CA LEU A 194 28.27 24.62 -1.19
C LEU A 194 29.65 24.22 -0.65
N LEU A 195 29.84 22.94 -0.32
CA LEU A 195 31.13 22.44 0.16
C LEU A 195 32.19 22.47 -0.95
N GLU A 196 31.83 22.06 -2.16
CA GLU A 196 32.70 22.13 -3.34
C GLU A 196 33.08 23.57 -3.68
N GLN A 197 32.11 24.49 -3.67
CA GLN A 197 32.36 25.92 -3.89
C GLN A 197 33.33 26.49 -2.84
N LYS A 198 33.12 26.18 -1.56
CA LYS A 198 34.00 26.64 -0.48
C LYS A 198 35.44 26.11 -0.67
N MET A 199 35.59 24.83 -1.02
CA MET A 199 36.90 24.25 -1.27
C MET A 199 37.63 24.89 -2.46
N GLU A 200 36.91 25.22 -3.54
CA GLU A 200 37.52 25.89 -4.69
C GLU A 200 37.94 27.33 -4.35
N LEU A 201 37.14 28.06 -3.56
CA LEU A 201 37.49 29.40 -3.07
C LEU A 201 38.73 29.35 -2.16
N GLU A 202 38.80 28.42 -1.21
CA GLU A 202 39.97 28.25 -0.34
C GLU A 202 41.24 27.91 -1.14
N LYS A 203 41.10 27.08 -2.19
CA LYS A 203 42.20 26.75 -3.10
C LYS A 203 42.67 27.95 -3.91
N GLN A 204 41.75 28.79 -4.40
CA GLN A 204 42.08 30.03 -5.11
C GLN A 204 42.81 31.01 -4.18
N GLN A 205 42.31 31.22 -2.96
CA GLN A 205 42.97 32.05 -1.95
C GLN A 205 44.39 31.59 -1.66
N PHE A 206 44.60 30.28 -1.46
CA PHE A 206 45.95 29.73 -1.23
C PHE A 206 46.89 29.94 -2.43
N GLN A 207 46.36 29.88 -3.66
CA GLN A 207 47.14 30.16 -4.86
C GLN A 207 47.53 31.65 -4.95
N GLU A 208 46.61 32.55 -4.63
CA GLU A 208 46.86 34.00 -4.58
C GLU A 208 47.91 34.35 -3.53
N GLU A 209 47.78 33.85 -2.30
CA GLU A 209 48.75 34.04 -1.22
C GLU A 209 50.15 33.54 -1.61
N ARG A 210 50.21 32.37 -2.26
CA ARG A 210 51.48 31.81 -2.76
C ARG A 210 52.09 32.68 -3.85
N ALA A 211 51.29 33.16 -4.81
CA ALA A 211 51.75 34.00 -5.90
C ALA A 211 52.24 35.36 -5.40
N GLU A 212 51.53 35.95 -4.44
CA GLU A 212 51.96 37.20 -3.79
C GLU A 212 53.27 37.02 -3.02
N ARG A 213 53.40 35.94 -2.24
CA ARG A 213 54.65 35.63 -1.54
C ARG A 213 55.81 35.43 -2.51
N GLN A 214 55.58 34.77 -3.65
CA GLN A 214 56.58 34.61 -4.70
C GLN A 214 56.95 35.96 -5.32
N ARG A 215 55.96 36.83 -5.61
CA ARG A 215 56.20 38.19 -6.13
C ARG A 215 57.08 39.00 -5.18
N LEU A 216 56.74 39.01 -3.89
CA LEU A 216 57.50 39.72 -2.86
C LEU A 216 58.95 39.21 -2.74
N LEU A 217 59.17 37.89 -2.86
CA LEU A 217 60.51 37.33 -2.87
C LEU A 217 61.29 37.74 -4.13
N CYS A 218 60.68 37.69 -5.31
CA CYS A 218 61.32 38.12 -6.55
C CYS A 218 61.66 39.63 -6.53
N GLU A 219 60.75 40.47 -6.04
CA GLU A 219 60.99 41.91 -5.89
C GLU A 219 62.13 42.18 -4.89
N ARG A 220 62.22 41.41 -3.80
CA ARG A 220 63.32 41.53 -2.85
C ARG A 220 64.65 41.10 -3.48
N GLN A 221 64.67 39.98 -4.19
CA GLN A 221 65.86 39.51 -4.90
C GLN A 221 66.33 40.51 -5.96
N ALA A 222 65.40 41.13 -6.71
CA ALA A 222 65.73 42.16 -7.68
C ALA A 222 66.41 43.38 -7.01
N ARG A 223 65.85 43.87 -5.90
CA ARG A 223 66.46 44.97 -5.12
C ARG A 223 67.83 44.59 -4.54
N GLU A 224 68.00 43.35 -4.08
CA GLU A 224 69.30 42.85 -3.58
C GLU A 224 70.35 42.76 -4.69
N ILE A 225 69.96 42.37 -5.92
CA ILE A 225 70.82 42.37 -7.11
C ILE A 225 71.20 43.80 -7.50
N GLU A 226 70.23 44.71 -7.59
CA GLU A 226 70.47 46.12 -7.91
C GLU A 226 71.45 46.76 -6.91
N ALA A 227 71.25 46.54 -5.61
CA ALA A 227 72.14 47.05 -4.57
C ALA A 227 73.57 46.44 -4.68
N PHE A 228 73.67 45.15 -5.01
CA PHE A 228 74.97 44.50 -5.22
C PHE A 228 75.71 45.05 -6.45
N ASP A 229 74.99 45.31 -7.54
CA ASP A 229 75.55 45.90 -8.76
C ASP A 229 76.03 47.34 -8.51
N GLU A 230 75.26 48.13 -7.75
CA GLU A 230 75.65 49.48 -7.31
C GLU A 230 76.93 49.47 -6.46
N GLU A 231 77.02 48.56 -5.48
CA GLU A 231 78.20 48.40 -4.63
C GLU A 231 79.42 47.92 -5.43
N SER A 232 79.22 46.97 -6.36
CA SER A 232 80.27 46.48 -7.26
C SER A 232 80.82 47.59 -8.15
N ALA A 233 79.94 48.41 -8.74
CA ALA A 233 80.33 49.56 -9.55
C ALA A 233 81.10 50.60 -8.72
N HIS A 234 80.67 50.86 -7.48
CA HIS A 234 81.38 51.77 -6.56
C HIS A 234 82.80 51.28 -6.22
N MET A 235 82.99 49.96 -6.12
CA MET A 235 84.29 49.33 -5.86
C MET A 235 85.16 49.19 -7.13
N GLY A 236 84.72 49.72 -8.27
CA GLY A 236 85.45 49.70 -9.54
C GLY A 236 85.25 48.42 -10.36
N PHE A 237 84.32 47.56 -9.98
CA PHE A 237 83.91 46.36 -10.71
C PHE A 237 82.67 46.68 -11.54
N ASN A 238 82.86 47.31 -12.71
CA ASN A 238 81.77 47.60 -13.61
C ASN A 238 81.36 46.31 -14.37
N PRO A 239 80.10 45.83 -14.26
CA PRO A 239 79.67 44.57 -14.88
C PRO A 239 79.91 44.51 -16.40
N VAL A 240 79.79 45.66 -17.08
CA VAL A 240 80.04 45.79 -18.52
C VAL A 240 81.53 45.62 -18.85
N GLU A 241 82.42 46.20 -18.04
CA GLU A 241 83.87 46.09 -18.23
C GLU A 241 84.39 44.68 -17.93
N ILE A 242 83.80 43.98 -16.95
CA ILE A 242 84.13 42.59 -16.63
C ILE A 242 83.63 41.63 -17.72
N ALA A 243 82.43 41.87 -18.27
CA ALA A 243 81.88 41.09 -19.37
C ALA A 243 82.66 41.29 -20.67
N ASP A 244 83.11 42.52 -20.94
CA ASP A 244 83.96 42.84 -22.10
C ASP A 244 85.38 42.26 -21.94
N ALA A 245 85.99 42.35 -20.74
CA ALA A 245 87.29 41.70 -20.45
C ALA A 245 87.22 40.17 -20.57
N SER A 246 86.08 39.56 -20.21
CA SER A 246 85.83 38.12 -20.37
C SER A 246 85.61 37.71 -21.83
N ARG A 247 85.07 38.61 -22.68
CA ARG A 247 84.93 38.40 -24.13
C ARG A 247 86.24 38.62 -24.89
N GLU A 248 87.08 39.55 -24.46
CA GLU A 248 88.42 39.74 -25.05
C GLU A 248 89.33 38.54 -24.79
N SER A 249 89.19 37.82 -23.67
CA SER A 249 90.00 36.65 -23.35
C SER A 249 89.65 35.37 -24.14
N LEU A 250 88.53 35.31 -24.87
CA LEU A 250 88.16 34.16 -25.71
C LEU A 250 88.68 34.27 -27.16
N GLY A 251 89.47 35.30 -27.44
CA GLY A 251 90.12 35.55 -28.72
C GLY A 251 91.53 34.98 -28.88
N SER A 252 91.93 33.92 -28.18
CA SER A 252 93.12 33.14 -28.58
C SER A 252 93.17 31.80 -27.87
N SER A 253 92.98 30.73 -28.63
CA SER A 253 93.56 29.45 -28.28
C SER A 253 95.08 29.59 -28.36
N ASP A 254 95.75 29.59 -27.23
CA ASP A 254 96.84 28.64 -27.03
C ASP A 254 96.98 28.32 -25.55
N ALA A 255 96.92 27.01 -25.31
CA ALA A 255 97.65 26.26 -24.31
C ALA A 255 97.75 26.84 -22.87
N ASP A 256 96.97 26.16 -22.02
CA ASP A 256 97.48 25.48 -20.83
C ASP A 256 97.13 26.10 -19.46
N SER A 257 96.51 25.23 -18.66
CA SER A 257 96.45 25.25 -17.20
C SER A 257 95.70 26.39 -16.50
N LEU A 258 94.52 26.06 -15.96
CA LEU A 258 94.38 25.76 -14.52
C LEU A 258 92.96 25.31 -14.17
N ALA A 259 92.92 24.23 -13.38
CA ALA A 259 91.74 23.51 -12.95
C ALA A 259 90.77 24.39 -12.14
N GLY A 260 89.58 24.63 -12.70
CA GLY A 260 88.41 25.19 -12.01
C GLY A 260 87.48 24.06 -11.56
N SER A 261 87.57 23.70 -10.29
CA SER A 261 86.73 22.71 -9.60
C SER A 261 85.23 23.03 -9.76
N THR A 262 84.51 22.26 -10.57
CA THR A 262 83.05 22.26 -10.64
C THR A 262 82.50 21.47 -9.44
N LEU A 263 82.12 22.19 -8.38
CA LEU A 263 81.29 21.62 -7.31
C LEU A 263 79.92 21.27 -7.90
N SER A 264 79.74 20.01 -8.31
CA SER A 264 78.44 19.42 -8.58
C SER A 264 77.57 19.47 -7.33
N LEU A 265 76.61 20.41 -7.31
CA LEU A 265 75.46 20.33 -6.41
C LEU A 265 74.50 19.26 -6.93
N ALA A 266 74.78 18.01 -6.58
CA ALA A 266 73.82 16.93 -6.69
C ALA A 266 72.63 17.24 -5.77
N HIS A 267 71.45 17.47 -6.36
CA HIS A 267 70.19 17.52 -5.63
C HIS A 267 69.91 16.13 -5.05
N SER A 268 70.12 15.96 -3.75
CA SER A 268 69.66 14.78 -3.02
C SER A 268 68.14 14.78 -2.94
N ASN A 269 67.51 13.86 -3.68
CA ASN A 269 66.13 13.45 -3.48
C ASN A 269 65.97 12.82 -2.09
N SER A 270 65.39 13.54 -1.14
CA SER A 270 64.83 12.94 0.08
C SER A 270 63.34 12.74 -0.10
N ALA A 271 62.98 11.64 -0.74
CA ALA A 271 61.63 11.07 -0.67
C ALA A 271 61.50 10.31 0.65
N SER A 272 60.98 10.94 1.70
CA SER A 272 60.56 10.24 2.91
C SER A 272 59.24 9.52 2.63
N SER A 273 59.35 8.29 2.14
CA SER A 273 58.28 7.30 2.20
C SER A 273 58.18 6.77 3.63
N PHE A 274 57.03 6.98 4.28
CA PHE A 274 56.63 6.17 5.42
C PHE A 274 55.43 5.31 4.99
N THR A 275 55.74 4.05 4.73
CA THR A 275 54.77 2.96 4.65
C THR A 275 54.84 2.13 5.93
N HIS A 276 53.69 1.98 6.58
CA HIS A 276 53.17 0.80 7.28
C HIS A 276 53.84 0.26 8.57
N THR A 277 53.03 0.23 9.63
CA THR A 277 52.98 -0.82 10.68
C THR A 277 51.53 -0.78 11.20
N ALA A 278 50.57 -1.56 10.70
CA ALA A 278 50.31 -2.98 10.99
C ALA A 278 50.58 -3.36 12.45
N LEU A 279 49.59 -3.12 13.33
CA LEU A 279 49.08 -4.03 14.36
C LEU A 279 47.64 -3.60 14.71
#